data_AF-A0A2P6TDV8-F1
#
_entry.id   AF-A0A2P6TDV8-F1
#
_cell.length_a   1.000
_cell.length_b   1.000
_cell.length_c   1.000
_cell.angle_alpha   90.00
_cell.angle_beta   90.00
_cell.angle_gamma   90.00
#
_symmetry.space_group_name_H-M   'P 1'
#
loop_
_entity.id
_entity.type
_entity.pdbx_description
1 polymer ?
#
loop_
_entity_poly.entity_id
_entity_poly.type
_entity_poly.pdbx_seq_one_letter_code
_entity_poly.pdbx_strand_id
1 'polypeptide(L)'
;MRGLAALARRAGAARQLMVVRGGGGGPLGKPLPPSQALMEEDELIWDDGTANPEPCLDQFTQVSKYGALGWLLGGMSIFGVVGMWANWTDETKPVPWAQKEVVVPPEVANYNMSTGLADQAKQLLGDFSRVVVFNGAAQPLYTSCKVLPTELEQLAAAFNDRDAAIQGGLYLEGRRYEVHRHHPPLIYGRSMADCEPEVSTGIAIVKVERSTISSDGSSGCSGAAYIAATYEQPHTSAQAIPRLQEFAQRFLAADV
;
A
#
# COMPACT_ATOMS: atom_id res chain seq x y z
N MET A 1 -39.86 59.57 46.37
CA MET A 1 -39.24 58.52 45.53
C MET A 1 -39.15 57.12 46.16
N ARG A 2 -39.76 56.83 47.33
CA ARG A 2 -39.67 55.50 47.97
C ARG A 2 -40.70 54.46 47.47
N GLY A 3 -41.81 54.88 46.87
CA GLY A 3 -42.86 53.98 46.35
C GLY A 3 -42.48 53.25 45.05
N LEU A 4 -41.79 53.94 44.14
CA LEU A 4 -41.37 53.35 42.85
C LEU A 4 -40.38 52.20 43.03
N ALA A 5 -39.46 52.32 44.00
CA ALA A 5 -38.47 51.29 44.30
C ALA A 5 -39.07 50.03 44.96
N ALA A 6 -40.23 50.15 45.62
CA ALA A 6 -40.96 48.99 46.16
C ALA A 6 -41.76 48.27 45.05
N LEU A 7 -42.33 49.03 44.12
CA LEU A 7 -43.09 48.51 42.98
C LEU A 7 -42.16 47.81 41.96
N ALA A 8 -40.99 48.37 41.70
CA ALA A 8 -39.96 47.75 40.87
C ALA A 8 -39.44 46.42 41.46
N ARG A 9 -39.29 46.35 42.79
CA ARG A 9 -38.90 45.10 43.48
C ARG A 9 -39.99 44.02 43.43
N ARG A 10 -41.27 44.40 43.50
CA ARG A 10 -42.39 43.46 43.31
C ARG A 10 -42.53 42.97 41.87
N ALA A 11 -42.30 43.83 40.88
CA ALA A 11 -42.31 43.44 39.46
C ALA A 11 -41.13 42.50 39.11
N GLY A 12 -39.96 42.72 39.72
CA GLY A 12 -38.79 41.83 39.60
C GLY A 12 -39.02 40.44 40.20
N ALA A 13 -39.69 40.35 41.36
CA ALA A 13 -40.03 39.08 42.00
C ALA A 13 -41.10 38.28 41.22
N ALA A 14 -42.04 38.95 40.54
CA ALA A 14 -43.03 38.29 39.69
C ALA A 14 -42.40 37.62 38.45
N ARG A 15 -41.31 38.17 37.91
CA ARG A 15 -40.54 37.57 36.80
C ARG A 15 -39.76 36.32 37.21
N GLN A 16 -39.47 36.12 38.51
CA GLN A 16 -38.76 34.93 38.99
C GLN A 16 -39.67 33.70 39.18
N LEU A 17 -40.98 33.84 39.02
CA LEU A 17 -41.94 32.73 39.16
C LEU A 17 -42.33 32.05 37.84
N MET A 18 -41.83 32.54 36.70
CA MET A 18 -41.95 31.86 35.41
C MET A 18 -40.69 31.02 35.18
N VAL A 19 -40.84 29.70 35.28
CA VAL A 19 -39.79 28.76 34.90
C VAL A 19 -39.71 28.76 33.38
N VAL A 20 -38.70 29.44 32.84
CA VAL A 20 -38.34 29.34 31.41
C VAL A 20 -37.32 28.21 31.28
N ARG A 21 -37.66 27.15 30.54
CA ARG A 21 -36.69 26.10 30.19
C ARG A 21 -35.75 26.61 29.10
N GLY A 22 -34.50 26.16 29.13
CA GLY A 22 -33.55 26.37 28.03
C GLY A 22 -33.92 25.48 26.83
N GLY A 23 -34.77 25.98 25.94
CA GLY A 23 -35.23 25.28 24.73
C GLY A 23 -36.46 25.97 24.11
N GLY A 24 -36.88 25.54 22.92
CA GLY A 24 -38.00 26.11 22.15
C GLY A 24 -39.41 25.76 22.67
N GLY A 25 -39.55 25.50 23.98
CA GLY A 25 -40.85 25.20 24.58
C GLY A 25 -41.67 26.46 24.91
N GLY A 26 -42.99 26.37 24.78
CA GLY A 26 -43.91 27.43 25.17
C GLY A 26 -43.96 27.68 26.69
N PRO A 27 -44.58 28.78 27.16
CA PRO A 27 -44.66 29.11 28.57
C PRO A 27 -45.51 28.09 29.34
N LEU A 28 -44.94 27.53 30.42
CA LEU A 28 -45.60 26.52 31.26
C LEU A 28 -46.51 27.18 32.31
N GLY A 29 -47.69 26.61 32.51
CA GLY A 29 -48.50 26.86 33.71
C GLY A 29 -47.82 26.29 34.95
N LYS A 30 -48.15 26.80 36.14
CA LYS A 30 -47.70 26.17 37.39
C LYS A 30 -48.35 24.78 37.49
N PRO A 31 -47.57 23.68 37.61
CA PRO A 31 -48.17 22.37 37.78
C PRO A 31 -48.97 22.36 39.10
N LEU A 32 -50.21 21.89 39.04
CA LEU A 32 -51.00 21.65 40.24
C LEU A 32 -50.29 20.54 41.06
N PRO A 33 -50.25 20.64 42.40
CA PRO A 33 -49.68 19.60 43.22
C PRO A 33 -50.45 18.29 42.97
N PRO A 34 -49.76 17.14 42.83
CA PRO A 34 -50.40 15.88 42.51
C PRO A 34 -51.36 15.49 43.64
N SER A 35 -52.66 15.46 43.33
CA SER A 35 -53.71 15.12 44.30
C SER A 35 -53.93 13.61 44.44
N GLN A 36 -53.34 12.81 43.56
CA GLN A 36 -53.45 11.36 43.52
C GLN A 36 -52.09 10.76 43.11
N ALA A 37 -51.79 9.54 43.57
CA ALA A 37 -50.67 8.77 43.04
C ALA A 37 -50.92 8.51 41.55
N LEU A 38 -49.93 8.76 40.68
CA LEU A 38 -50.05 8.49 39.25
C LEU A 38 -50.42 7.02 39.03
N MET A 39 -51.32 6.76 38.09
CA MET A 39 -51.57 5.39 37.63
C MET A 39 -50.36 4.93 36.81
N GLU A 40 -50.02 3.64 36.87
CA GLU A 40 -48.85 3.06 36.17
C GLU A 40 -48.87 3.33 34.64
N GLU A 41 -50.05 3.53 34.07
CA GLU A 41 -50.25 3.84 32.65
C GLU A 41 -49.90 5.30 32.28
N ASP A 42 -49.87 6.22 33.26
CA ASP A 42 -49.52 7.64 33.05
C ASP A 42 -48.01 7.84 32.84
N GLU A 43 -47.19 6.81 33.11
CA GLU A 43 -45.75 6.81 32.85
C GLU A 43 -45.41 6.79 31.34
N LEU A 44 -46.37 6.37 30.51
CA LEU A 44 -46.23 6.28 29.05
C LEU A 44 -46.64 7.56 28.33
N ILE A 45 -46.98 8.63 29.06
CA ILE A 45 -47.32 9.95 28.53
C ILE A 45 -46.30 10.96 29.05
N TRP A 46 -45.58 11.58 28.13
CA TRP A 46 -44.64 12.64 28.42
C TRP A 46 -45.42 13.94 28.63
N ASP A 47 -45.64 14.25 29.90
CA ASP A 47 -46.19 15.54 30.32
C ASP A 47 -45.05 16.55 30.52
N ASP A 48 -44.79 17.35 29.48
CA ASP A 48 -43.85 18.47 29.57
C ASP A 48 -44.48 19.75 30.15
N GLY A 49 -45.75 19.68 30.55
CA GLY A 49 -46.58 20.78 31.04
C GLY A 49 -47.21 21.64 29.93
N THR A 50 -47.16 21.21 28.67
CA THR A 50 -47.93 21.81 27.58
C THR A 50 -49.38 21.31 27.57
N ALA A 51 -50.26 21.99 26.83
CA ALA A 51 -51.67 21.58 26.73
C ALA A 51 -51.88 20.25 25.98
N ASN A 52 -50.85 19.76 25.29
CA ASN A 52 -50.90 18.59 24.44
C ASN A 52 -49.81 17.59 24.89
N PRO A 53 -50.10 16.74 25.89
CA PRO A 53 -49.14 15.73 26.31
C PRO A 53 -48.94 14.69 25.20
N GLU A 54 -47.70 14.28 24.97
CA GLU A 54 -47.33 13.33 23.92
C GLU A 54 -47.01 11.95 24.51
N PRO A 55 -47.25 10.83 23.83
CA PRO A 55 -46.83 9.53 24.33
C PRO A 55 -45.29 9.46 24.47
N CYS A 56 -44.78 8.99 25.63
CA CYS A 56 -43.36 8.81 25.94
C CYS A 56 -42.62 7.89 24.95
N LEU A 57 -43.35 6.99 24.30
CA LEU A 57 -42.82 6.12 23.27
C LEU A 57 -43.13 6.71 21.90
N ASP A 58 -42.08 7.06 21.16
CA ASP A 58 -42.19 7.41 19.75
C ASP A 58 -42.88 6.28 18.99
N GLN A 59 -44.16 6.46 18.68
CA GLN A 59 -44.91 5.54 17.84
C GLN A 59 -44.49 5.77 16.38
N PHE A 60 -43.39 5.15 15.97
CA PHE A 60 -42.94 5.14 14.57
C PHE A 60 -43.84 4.25 13.70
N THR A 61 -45.07 4.71 13.44
CA THR A 61 -46.05 4.02 12.59
C THR A 61 -45.87 4.31 11.11
N GLN A 62 -44.79 5.00 10.72
CA GLN A 62 -44.53 5.40 9.34
C GLN A 62 -44.32 4.20 8.40
N VAL A 63 -43.83 3.07 8.93
CA VAL A 63 -43.58 1.86 8.15
C VAL A 63 -44.15 0.64 8.89
N SER A 64 -44.91 -0.20 8.18
CA SER A 64 -45.43 -1.43 8.76
C SER A 64 -44.30 -2.40 9.14
N LYS A 65 -44.53 -3.30 10.09
CA LYS A 65 -43.55 -4.32 10.50
C LYS A 65 -42.98 -5.13 9.33
N TYR A 66 -43.82 -5.44 8.34
CA TYR A 66 -43.40 -6.15 7.14
C TYR A 66 -42.68 -5.24 6.14
N GLY A 67 -43.05 -3.96 6.08
CA GLY A 67 -42.31 -2.96 5.32
C GLY A 67 -40.89 -2.79 5.85
N ALA A 68 -40.73 -2.65 7.17
CA ALA A 68 -39.44 -2.53 7.83
C ALA A 68 -38.56 -3.77 7.60
N LEU A 69 -39.15 -4.96 7.71
CA LEU A 69 -38.46 -6.21 7.36
C LEU A 69 -38.06 -6.26 5.88
N GLY A 70 -38.92 -5.79 4.98
CA GLY A 70 -38.63 -5.69 3.55
C GLY A 70 -37.44 -4.77 3.26
N TRP A 71 -37.37 -3.60 3.91
CA TRP A 71 -36.24 -2.67 3.79
C TRP A 71 -34.94 -3.27 4.32
N LEU A 72 -35.00 -3.98 5.46
CA LEU A 72 -33.84 -4.65 6.04
C LEU A 72 -33.32 -5.77 5.13
N LEU A 73 -34.20 -6.65 4.67
CA LEU A 73 -33.83 -7.75 3.78
C LEU A 73 -33.34 -7.24 2.41
N GLY A 74 -33.98 -6.19 1.89
CA GLY A 74 -33.55 -5.47 0.69
C GLY A 74 -32.12 -4.93 0.84
N GLY A 75 -31.85 -4.18 1.90
CA GLY A 75 -30.51 -3.67 2.19
C GLY A 75 -29.46 -4.77 2.34
N MET A 76 -29.77 -5.82 3.12
CA MET A 76 -28.85 -6.95 3.31
C MET A 76 -28.54 -7.71 2.02
N SER A 77 -29.50 -7.83 1.11
CA SER A 77 -29.30 -8.51 -0.18
C SER A 77 -28.25 -7.82 -1.06
N ILE A 78 -28.19 -6.48 -1.04
CA ILE A 78 -27.17 -5.72 -1.79
C ILE A 78 -25.78 -6.02 -1.25
N PHE A 79 -25.62 -6.01 0.08
CA PHE A 79 -24.34 -6.37 0.71
C PHE A 79 -23.96 -7.83 0.44
N GLY A 80 -24.93 -8.74 0.42
CA GLY A 80 -24.71 -10.14 0.04
C GLY A 80 -24.17 -10.29 -1.39
N VAL A 81 -24.74 -9.57 -2.35
CA VAL A 81 -24.28 -9.57 -3.75
C VAL A 81 -22.87 -8.99 -3.88
N VAL A 82 -22.59 -7.85 -3.24
CA VAL A 82 -21.25 -7.22 -3.27
C VAL A 82 -20.21 -8.13 -2.62
N GLY A 83 -20.53 -8.75 -1.47
CA GLY A 83 -19.64 -9.69 -0.79
C GLY A 83 -19.35 -10.95 -1.60
N MET A 84 -20.36 -11.52 -2.27
CA MET A 84 -20.15 -12.65 -3.18
C MET A 84 -19.31 -12.26 -4.40
N TRP A 85 -19.57 -11.09 -4.99
CA TRP A 85 -18.81 -10.61 -6.13
C TRP A 85 -17.33 -10.39 -5.78
N ALA A 86 -17.04 -9.74 -4.64
CA ALA A 86 -15.69 -9.54 -4.14
C ALA A 86 -14.94 -10.87 -3.93
N ASN A 87 -15.59 -11.88 -3.34
CA ASN A 87 -15.00 -13.22 -3.18
C ASN A 87 -14.77 -13.91 -4.54
N TRP A 88 -15.65 -13.66 -5.53
CA TRP A 88 -15.46 -14.21 -6.87
C TRP A 88 -14.32 -13.59 -7.65
N THR A 89 -14.10 -12.28 -7.48
CA THR A 89 -13.03 -11.53 -8.15
C THR A 89 -11.70 -11.53 -7.41
N ASP A 90 -11.62 -12.18 -6.24
CA ASP A 90 -10.39 -12.27 -5.46
C ASP A 90 -9.29 -12.99 -6.24
N GLU A 91 -8.25 -12.24 -6.61
CA GLU A 91 -7.04 -12.72 -7.29
C GLU A 91 -6.20 -13.64 -6.40
N THR A 92 -6.48 -13.72 -5.09
CA THR A 92 -5.76 -14.60 -4.15
C THR A 92 -6.33 -16.01 -4.04
N LYS A 93 -7.34 -16.36 -4.85
CA LYS A 93 -7.78 -17.77 -4.98
C LYS A 93 -6.56 -18.63 -5.31
N PRO A 94 -6.35 -19.75 -4.59
CA PRO A 94 -5.17 -20.58 -4.78
C PRO A 94 -5.24 -21.27 -6.15
N VAL A 95 -4.65 -20.64 -7.15
CA VAL A 95 -4.10 -21.34 -8.29
C VAL A 95 -3.09 -22.33 -7.71
N PRO A 96 -3.13 -23.63 -8.04
CA PRO A 96 -2.14 -24.58 -7.53
C PRO A 96 -0.75 -24.05 -7.86
N TRP A 97 0.04 -23.83 -6.80
CA TRP A 97 1.37 -23.23 -6.79
C TRP A 97 2.45 -24.14 -7.40
N ALA A 98 2.06 -25.28 -7.98
CA ALA A 98 2.93 -26.13 -8.76
C ALA A 98 2.68 -25.87 -10.25
N GLN A 99 3.68 -25.29 -10.93
CA GLN A 99 3.72 -25.41 -12.39
C GLN A 99 3.66 -26.89 -12.74
N LYS A 100 2.89 -27.26 -13.77
CA LYS A 100 2.90 -28.63 -14.30
C LYS A 100 4.33 -28.96 -14.69
N GLU A 101 5.01 -29.77 -13.87
CA GLU A 101 6.33 -30.27 -14.19
C GLU A 101 6.18 -31.15 -15.42
N VAL A 102 6.60 -30.62 -16.57
CA VAL A 102 6.82 -31.44 -17.74
C VAL A 102 8.00 -32.31 -17.36
N VAL A 103 7.74 -33.57 -17.01
CA VAL A 103 8.79 -34.57 -16.86
C VAL A 103 9.42 -34.72 -18.25
N VAL A 104 10.45 -33.92 -18.48
CA VAL A 104 11.27 -34.01 -19.67
C VAL A 104 12.01 -35.35 -19.58
N PRO A 105 11.92 -36.23 -20.60
CA PRO A 105 12.63 -37.50 -20.60
C PRO A 105 14.12 -37.30 -20.29
N PRO A 106 14.78 -38.21 -19.54
CA PRO A 106 16.17 -38.05 -19.11
C PRO A 106 17.18 -37.94 -20.27
N GLU A 107 16.74 -38.19 -21.50
CA GLU A 107 17.52 -38.00 -22.72
C GLU A 107 17.69 -36.52 -23.12
N VAL A 108 16.81 -35.62 -22.67
CA VAL A 108 16.91 -34.17 -22.93
C VAL A 108 17.51 -33.40 -21.72
N ALA A 109 17.59 -34.02 -20.54
CA ALA A 109 18.23 -33.41 -19.36
C ALA A 109 19.75 -33.18 -19.55
N ASN A 110 20.36 -33.85 -20.53
CA ASN A 110 21.78 -33.71 -20.85
C ASN A 110 22.04 -32.86 -22.12
N TYR A 111 21.01 -32.23 -22.68
CA TYR A 111 21.14 -31.20 -23.72
C TYR A 111 20.74 -29.85 -23.13
N ASN A 112 21.58 -29.27 -22.27
CA ASN A 112 21.67 -27.83 -22.05
C ASN A 112 22.96 -27.48 -21.26
N MET A 113 24.09 -28.01 -21.72
CA MET A 113 25.35 -27.30 -21.55
C MET A 113 25.44 -26.29 -22.71
N SER A 114 25.36 -24.99 -22.40
CA SER A 114 25.47 -23.80 -23.29
C SER A 114 24.22 -23.24 -24.00
N THR A 115 23.00 -23.37 -23.46
CA THR A 115 21.97 -22.34 -23.74
C THR A 115 22.33 -21.07 -23.00
N GLY A 116 22.72 -20.04 -23.75
CA GLY A 116 23.52 -18.92 -23.26
C GLY A 116 22.91 -18.15 -22.10
N LEU A 117 23.77 -17.45 -21.36
CA LEU A 117 23.41 -16.48 -20.31
C LEU A 117 22.26 -15.54 -20.72
N ALA A 118 22.14 -15.23 -22.01
CA ALA A 118 21.05 -14.45 -22.58
C ALA A 118 19.66 -15.13 -22.46
N ASP A 119 19.55 -16.44 -22.65
CA ASP A 119 18.28 -17.16 -22.60
C ASP A 119 17.81 -17.32 -21.15
N GLN A 120 18.75 -17.58 -20.23
CA GLN A 120 18.48 -17.63 -18.79
C GLN A 120 18.10 -16.26 -18.24
N ALA A 121 18.78 -15.19 -18.67
CA ALA A 121 18.42 -13.82 -18.32
C ALA A 121 17.00 -13.47 -18.80
N LYS A 122 16.61 -13.86 -20.01
CA LYS A 122 15.24 -13.62 -20.52
C LYS A 122 14.16 -14.36 -19.72
N GLN A 123 14.43 -15.61 -19.33
CA GLN A 123 13.45 -16.41 -18.58
C GLN A 123 13.27 -15.92 -17.14
N LEU A 124 14.37 -15.61 -16.44
CA LEU A 124 14.34 -15.29 -15.02
C LEU A 124 14.15 -13.80 -14.73
N LEU A 125 14.61 -12.94 -15.65
CA LEU A 125 14.56 -11.48 -15.53
C LEU A 125 13.61 -10.85 -16.56
N GLY A 126 12.70 -11.62 -17.17
CA GLY A 126 11.71 -11.11 -18.13
C GLY A 126 10.78 -10.03 -17.56
N ASP A 127 10.63 -9.98 -16.23
CA ASP A 127 9.81 -9.00 -15.51
C ASP A 127 10.51 -7.64 -15.37
N PHE A 128 11.82 -7.56 -15.62
CA PHE A 128 12.60 -6.31 -15.49
C PHE A 128 12.56 -5.52 -16.79
N SER A 129 12.37 -4.20 -16.70
CA SER A 129 12.25 -3.34 -17.88
C SER A 129 13.56 -3.28 -18.69
N ARG A 130 14.71 -3.29 -18.02
CA ARG A 130 16.05 -3.20 -18.63
C ARG A 130 17.02 -4.04 -17.83
N VAL A 131 17.88 -4.79 -18.51
CA VAL A 131 18.88 -5.66 -17.90
C VAL A 131 20.16 -5.56 -18.70
N VAL A 132 21.28 -5.41 -18.00
CA VAL A 132 22.62 -5.40 -18.57
C VAL A 132 23.53 -6.25 -17.71
N VAL A 133 24.22 -7.19 -18.33
CA VAL A 133 25.27 -8.00 -17.72
C VAL A 133 26.57 -7.65 -18.41
N PHE A 134 27.61 -7.33 -17.64
CA PHE A 134 28.90 -6.94 -18.17
C PHE A 134 30.05 -7.44 -17.29
N ASN A 135 31.24 -7.56 -17.90
CA ASN A 135 32.45 -7.96 -17.19
C ASN A 135 33.18 -6.75 -16.58
N GLY A 136 34.21 -7.00 -15.77
CA GLY A 136 35.04 -5.94 -15.19
C GLY A 136 35.86 -5.12 -16.19
N ALA A 137 35.92 -5.52 -17.46
CA ALA A 137 36.49 -4.73 -18.54
C ALA A 137 35.44 -3.84 -19.24
N ALA A 138 34.27 -3.65 -18.62
CA ALA A 138 33.15 -2.88 -19.16
C ALA A 138 32.64 -3.35 -20.52
N GLN A 139 32.80 -4.65 -20.84
CA GLN A 139 32.23 -5.25 -22.04
C GLN A 139 30.87 -5.91 -21.73
N PRO A 140 29.81 -5.59 -22.49
CA PRO A 140 28.50 -6.18 -22.29
C PRO A 140 28.49 -7.64 -22.75
N LEU A 141 28.07 -8.54 -21.86
CA LEU A 141 27.81 -9.96 -22.14
C LEU A 141 26.37 -10.17 -22.58
N TYR A 142 25.44 -9.45 -21.95
CA TYR A 142 24.03 -9.44 -22.30
C TYR A 142 23.47 -8.04 -22.10
N THR A 143 22.68 -7.57 -23.05
CA THR A 143 21.96 -6.31 -22.91
C THR A 143 20.56 -6.43 -23.50
N SER A 144 19.58 -6.00 -22.71
CA SER A 144 18.20 -5.83 -23.16
C SER A 144 17.96 -4.40 -23.69
N CYS A 145 18.86 -3.47 -23.38
CA CYS A 145 18.68 -2.04 -23.59
C CYS A 145 19.86 -1.40 -24.36
N LYS A 146 19.71 -0.13 -24.79
CA LYS A 146 20.75 0.58 -25.54
C LYS A 146 21.74 1.24 -24.58
N VAL A 147 22.88 0.60 -24.37
CA VAL A 147 23.91 1.08 -23.45
C VAL A 147 24.86 2.05 -24.16
N LEU A 148 25.13 3.20 -23.55
CA LEU A 148 26.14 4.15 -24.04
C LEU A 148 27.55 3.69 -23.60
N PRO A 149 28.59 3.95 -24.40
CA PRO A 149 29.92 3.36 -24.21
C PRO A 149 30.60 3.72 -22.87
N THR A 150 30.21 4.83 -22.24
CA THR A 150 30.77 5.29 -20.94
C THR A 150 29.96 4.85 -19.73
N GLU A 151 28.74 4.33 -19.93
CA GLU A 151 27.85 3.97 -18.81
C GLU A 151 28.36 2.76 -18.05
N LEU A 152 28.85 1.73 -18.74
CA LEU A 152 29.35 0.51 -18.11
C LEU A 152 30.55 0.77 -17.20
N GLU A 153 31.44 1.66 -17.63
CA GLU A 153 32.58 2.11 -16.85
C GLU A 153 32.14 2.87 -15.60
N GLN A 154 31.14 3.76 -15.72
CA GLN A 154 30.58 4.48 -14.58
C GLN A 154 29.89 3.54 -13.58
N LEU A 155 29.14 2.55 -14.07
CA LEU A 155 28.48 1.55 -13.22
C LEU A 155 29.49 0.69 -12.47
N ALA A 156 30.62 0.32 -13.10
CA ALA A 156 31.72 -0.37 -12.43
C ALA A 156 32.43 0.54 -11.41
N ALA A 157 32.69 1.79 -11.78
CA ALA A 157 33.36 2.77 -10.93
C ALA A 157 32.55 3.13 -9.67
N ALA A 158 31.22 3.01 -9.72
CA ALA A 158 30.33 3.26 -8.58
C ALA A 158 30.65 2.36 -7.36
N PHE A 159 31.30 1.22 -7.56
CA PHE A 159 31.73 0.34 -6.46
C PHE A 159 33.06 0.77 -5.81
N ASN A 160 33.86 1.59 -6.47
CA ASN A 160 35.18 2.02 -5.97
C ASN A 160 35.09 3.24 -5.05
N ASP A 161 34.24 4.21 -5.40
CA ASP A 161 34.04 5.44 -4.63
C ASP A 161 32.56 5.65 -4.31
N ARG A 162 32.24 5.59 -3.01
CA ARG A 162 30.88 5.74 -2.50
C ARG A 162 30.37 7.17 -2.66
N ASP A 163 31.19 8.17 -2.36
CA ASP A 163 30.73 9.56 -2.30
C ASP A 163 30.51 10.09 -3.73
N ALA A 164 31.39 9.73 -4.65
CA ALA A 164 31.22 10.00 -6.07
C ALA A 164 29.97 9.31 -6.64
N ALA A 165 29.68 8.07 -6.25
CA ALA A 165 28.49 7.35 -6.69
C ALA A 165 27.19 8.00 -6.17
N ILE A 166 27.18 8.47 -4.92
CA ILE A 166 26.00 9.13 -4.33
C ILE A 166 25.76 10.50 -4.98
N GLN A 167 26.82 11.29 -5.21
CA GLN A 167 26.71 12.61 -5.82
C GLN A 167 26.38 12.52 -7.32
N GLY A 168 27.06 11.64 -8.05
CA GLY A 168 26.90 11.46 -9.49
C GLY A 168 25.61 10.73 -9.87
N GLY A 169 25.19 9.76 -9.08
CA GLY A 169 24.13 8.82 -9.42
C GLY A 169 24.60 7.72 -10.38
N LEU A 170 23.65 6.90 -10.83
CA LEU A 170 23.86 5.84 -11.81
C LEU A 170 23.25 6.26 -13.15
N TYR A 171 23.91 5.91 -14.25
CA TYR A 171 23.42 6.22 -15.60
C TYR A 171 23.14 4.94 -16.38
N LEU A 172 21.98 4.89 -17.03
CA LEU A 172 21.61 3.81 -17.94
C LEU A 172 20.64 4.33 -19.01
N GLU A 173 20.95 4.10 -20.28
CA GLU A 173 20.23 4.65 -21.45
C GLU A 173 20.13 6.19 -21.44
N GLY A 174 21.15 6.88 -20.94
CA GLY A 174 21.18 8.34 -20.78
C GLY A 174 20.28 8.86 -19.66
N ARG A 175 19.65 7.99 -18.87
CA ARG A 175 18.83 8.37 -17.71
C ARG A 175 19.66 8.30 -16.43
N ARG A 176 19.53 9.34 -15.59
CA ARG A 176 20.17 9.40 -14.27
C ARG A 176 19.24 8.81 -13.20
N TYR A 177 19.81 7.99 -12.34
CA TYR A 177 19.16 7.42 -11.18
C TYR A 177 19.91 7.84 -9.91
N GLU A 178 19.19 8.25 -8.88
CA GLU A 178 19.75 8.63 -7.59
C GLU A 178 20.03 7.39 -6.75
N VAL A 179 21.24 7.30 -6.19
CA VAL A 179 21.63 6.18 -5.32
C VAL A 179 20.99 6.39 -3.95
N HIS A 180 20.11 5.47 -3.56
CA HIS A 180 19.49 5.49 -2.23
C HIS A 180 20.33 4.73 -1.22
N ARG A 181 20.92 3.61 -1.63
CA ARG A 181 21.79 2.80 -0.78
C ARG A 181 23.01 2.34 -1.55
N HIS A 182 24.15 2.56 -0.91
CA HIS A 182 25.45 2.08 -1.35
C HIS A 182 25.97 1.10 -0.30
N HIS A 183 25.91 -0.20 -0.60
CA HIS A 183 26.40 -1.25 0.28
C HIS A 183 26.97 -2.41 -0.57
N PRO A 184 28.22 -2.31 -1.03
CA PRO A 184 28.87 -3.34 -1.83
C PRO A 184 28.69 -4.72 -1.17
N PRO A 185 28.24 -5.75 -1.92
CA PRO A 185 28.21 -5.88 -3.38
C PRO A 185 26.96 -5.31 -4.09
N LEU A 186 26.09 -4.59 -3.40
CA LEU A 186 24.81 -4.09 -3.94
C LEU A 186 24.74 -2.56 -3.88
N ILE A 187 24.31 -1.94 -4.98
CA ILE A 187 23.97 -0.52 -5.03
C ILE A 187 22.60 -0.40 -5.69
N TYR A 188 21.69 0.37 -5.10
CA TYR A 188 20.37 0.57 -5.68
C TYR A 188 19.82 1.97 -5.42
N GLY A 189 18.87 2.35 -6.26
CA GLY A 189 18.39 3.71 -6.37
C GLY A 189 17.10 3.81 -7.15
N ARG A 190 16.64 5.03 -7.38
CA ARG A 190 15.45 5.34 -8.18
C ARG A 190 15.65 6.60 -9.01
N SER A 191 14.90 6.72 -10.11
CA SER A 191 14.82 7.94 -10.90
C SER A 191 13.89 8.94 -10.22
N MET A 192 14.34 10.20 -10.16
CA MET A 192 13.52 11.37 -9.76
C MET A 192 13.21 12.28 -10.96
N ALA A 193 13.61 11.89 -12.17
CA ALA A 193 13.69 12.78 -13.32
C ALA A 193 12.35 13.37 -13.78
N ASP A 194 11.24 12.69 -13.56
CA ASP A 194 9.97 13.06 -14.21
C ASP A 194 9.01 13.87 -13.32
N CYS A 195 9.38 14.20 -12.08
CA CYS A 195 8.53 14.93 -11.10
C CYS A 195 7.09 14.37 -10.93
N GLU A 196 6.78 13.22 -11.52
CA GLU A 196 5.55 12.46 -11.38
C GLU A 196 5.86 11.24 -10.50
N PRO A 197 5.40 11.21 -9.24
CA PRO A 197 5.71 10.12 -8.31
C PRO A 197 5.16 8.76 -8.78
N GLU A 198 4.18 8.77 -9.68
CA GLU A 198 3.50 7.57 -10.19
C GLU A 198 4.34 6.76 -11.20
N VAL A 199 5.37 7.36 -11.82
CA VAL A 199 6.24 6.68 -12.81
C VAL A 199 7.68 6.61 -12.29
N SER A 200 7.85 6.06 -11.09
CA SER A 200 9.17 5.96 -10.45
C SER A 200 9.91 4.66 -10.80
N THR A 201 10.79 4.71 -11.80
CA THR A 201 11.66 3.58 -12.18
C THR A 201 12.79 3.40 -11.16
N GLY A 202 12.95 2.19 -10.62
CA GLY A 202 14.07 1.79 -9.78
C GLY A 202 15.23 1.21 -10.58
N ILE A 203 16.45 1.30 -10.04
CA ILE A 203 17.65 0.65 -10.57
C ILE A 203 18.36 -0.12 -9.45
N ALA A 204 18.91 -1.29 -9.77
CA ALA A 204 19.77 -2.06 -8.88
C ALA A 204 20.97 -2.61 -9.66
N ILE A 205 22.13 -2.60 -9.01
CA ILE A 205 23.38 -3.13 -9.54
C ILE A 205 24.00 -4.07 -8.51
N VAL A 206 24.37 -5.25 -8.95
CA VAL A 206 25.04 -6.26 -8.12
C VAL A 206 26.40 -6.57 -8.73
N LYS A 207 27.44 -6.53 -7.89
CA LYS A 207 28.79 -7.01 -8.20
C LYS A 207 28.96 -8.44 -7.71
N VAL A 208 29.54 -9.31 -8.53
CA VAL A 208 29.90 -10.66 -8.16
C VAL A 208 31.37 -10.88 -8.50
N GLU A 209 32.13 -11.40 -7.54
CA GLU A 209 33.51 -11.80 -7.76
C GLU A 209 33.54 -13.21 -8.34
N ARG A 210 34.23 -13.38 -9.46
CA ARG A 210 34.35 -14.68 -10.12
C ARG A 210 35.62 -15.35 -9.60
N SER A 211 35.49 -16.53 -9.00
CA SER A 211 36.66 -17.33 -8.65
C SER A 211 36.99 -18.23 -9.84
N THR A 212 38.24 -18.18 -10.32
CA THR A 212 38.77 -19.26 -11.15
C THR A 212 39.55 -20.20 -10.28
N ILE A 213 39.21 -21.47 -10.37
CA ILE A 213 40.11 -22.53 -9.95
C ILE A 213 41.19 -22.58 -11.03
N SER A 214 42.37 -22.04 -10.73
CA SER A 214 43.53 -22.27 -11.59
C SER A 214 43.87 -23.77 -11.54
N SER A 215 44.42 -24.32 -12.62
CA SER A 215 44.82 -25.73 -12.73
C SER A 215 45.75 -26.22 -11.61
N ASP A 216 46.36 -25.29 -10.87
CA ASP A 216 47.27 -25.55 -9.76
C ASP A 216 46.57 -25.63 -8.39
N GLY A 217 45.23 -25.67 -8.35
CA GLY A 217 44.45 -25.74 -7.11
C GLY A 217 44.47 -24.46 -6.28
N SER A 218 45.08 -23.39 -6.81
CA SER A 218 45.01 -22.06 -6.22
C SER A 218 43.76 -21.33 -6.71
N SER A 219 42.91 -20.91 -5.78
CA SER A 219 41.74 -20.06 -6.06
C SER A 219 42.23 -18.67 -6.47
N GLY A 220 42.31 -18.40 -7.77
CA GLY A 220 42.61 -17.07 -8.29
C GLY A 220 41.32 -16.27 -8.51
N CYS A 221 41.37 -14.96 -8.30
CA CYS A 221 40.23 -14.07 -8.58
C CYS A 221 40.20 -13.75 -10.08
N SER A 222 39.24 -14.29 -10.84
CA SER A 222 39.09 -14.03 -12.28
C SER A 222 38.12 -12.91 -12.55
N GLY A 223 38.49 -11.72 -12.08
CA GLY A 223 37.72 -10.51 -12.34
C GLY A 223 36.33 -10.48 -11.68
N ALA A 224 35.69 -9.31 -11.77
CA ALA A 224 34.33 -9.10 -11.29
C ALA A 224 33.35 -9.15 -12.47
N ALA A 225 32.19 -9.74 -12.25
CA ALA A 225 31.02 -9.63 -13.12
C ALA A 225 30.00 -8.69 -12.47
N TYR A 226 29.27 -7.96 -13.30
CA TYR A 226 28.28 -7.00 -12.86
C TYR A 226 26.96 -7.26 -13.58
N ILE A 227 25.87 -7.07 -12.85
CA ILE A 227 24.53 -7.05 -13.40
C ILE A 227 23.80 -5.80 -12.93
N ALA A 228 23.25 -5.05 -13.87
CA ALA A 228 22.41 -3.89 -13.64
C ALA A 228 21.01 -4.17 -14.20
N ALA A 229 19.97 -3.88 -13.42
CA ALA A 229 18.59 -4.03 -13.86
C ALA A 229 17.73 -2.87 -13.37
N THR A 230 16.77 -2.46 -14.20
CA THR A 230 15.72 -1.51 -13.82
C THR A 230 14.39 -2.21 -13.63
N TYR A 231 13.62 -1.75 -12.65
CA TYR A 231 12.30 -2.27 -12.32
C TYR A 231 11.30 -1.13 -12.16
N GLU A 232 10.06 -1.39 -12.55
CA GLU A 232 8.94 -0.44 -12.50
C GLU A 232 7.80 -1.05 -11.69
N GLN A 233 6.83 -0.24 -11.29
CA GLN A 233 5.65 -0.73 -10.57
C GLN A 233 4.92 -1.81 -11.40
N PRO A 234 4.39 -2.88 -10.79
CA PRO A 234 4.21 -3.11 -9.34
C PRO A 234 5.44 -3.67 -8.60
N HIS A 235 6.55 -3.96 -9.29
CA HIS A 235 7.72 -4.56 -8.69
C HIS A 235 8.44 -3.58 -7.77
N THR A 236 8.57 -3.93 -6.49
CA THR A 236 9.28 -3.12 -5.49
C THR A 236 10.73 -3.57 -5.38
N SER A 237 11.59 -2.67 -4.87
CA SER A 237 12.99 -2.99 -4.59
C SER A 237 13.14 -4.21 -3.66
N ALA A 238 12.19 -4.43 -2.76
CA ALA A 238 12.19 -5.57 -1.84
C ALA A 238 12.06 -6.93 -2.54
N GLN A 239 11.38 -6.98 -3.69
CA GLN A 239 11.23 -8.20 -4.49
C GLN A 239 12.31 -8.30 -5.58
N ALA A 240 12.64 -7.17 -6.21
CA ALA A 240 13.58 -7.12 -7.34
C ALA A 240 15.02 -7.43 -6.92
N ILE A 241 15.48 -6.87 -5.79
CA ILE A 241 16.87 -6.99 -5.34
C ILE A 241 17.26 -8.44 -5.01
N PRO A 242 16.50 -9.19 -4.18
CA PRO A 242 16.86 -10.57 -3.86
C PRO A 242 16.92 -11.47 -5.09
N ARG A 243 15.96 -11.33 -6.02
CA ARG A 243 15.96 -12.08 -7.29
C ARG A 243 17.19 -11.78 -8.13
N LEU A 244 17.60 -10.51 -8.20
CA LEU A 244 18.79 -10.10 -8.93
C LEU A 244 20.07 -10.66 -8.30
N GLN A 245 20.16 -10.66 -6.97
CA GLN A 245 21.29 -11.22 -6.23
C GLN A 245 21.39 -12.74 -6.41
N GLU A 246 20.25 -13.45 -6.32
CA GLU A 246 20.19 -14.90 -6.54
C GLU A 246 20.64 -15.27 -7.96
N PHE A 247 20.16 -14.55 -8.97
CA PHE A 247 20.60 -14.73 -10.35
C PHE A 247 22.11 -14.51 -10.50
N ALA A 248 22.61 -13.41 -9.92
CA ALA A 248 24.03 -13.07 -9.99
C ALA A 248 24.91 -14.16 -9.31
N GLN A 249 24.51 -14.65 -8.15
CA GLN A 249 25.23 -15.71 -7.45
C GLN A 249 25.19 -17.04 -8.21
N ARG A 250 24.04 -17.38 -8.80
CA ARG A 250 23.85 -18.68 -9.46
C ARG A 250 24.52 -18.77 -10.82
N PHE A 251 24.47 -17.71 -11.61
CA PHE A 251 24.92 -17.74 -13.01
C PHE A 251 26.22 -16.95 -13.23
N LEU A 252 26.46 -15.86 -12.50
CA LEU A 252 27.67 -15.06 -12.69
C LEU A 252 28.84 -15.51 -11.81
N ALA A 253 28.57 -16.06 -10.63
CA ALA A 253 29.63 -16.57 -9.75
C ALA A 253 30.14 -17.95 -10.19
N ALA A 254 29.29 -18.75 -10.84
CA ALA A 254 29.54 -20.16 -11.13
C ALA A 254 29.97 -20.44 -12.59
N ASP A 255 29.88 -19.48 -13.51
CA ASP A 255 30.32 -19.67 -14.90
C ASP A 255 31.85 -19.71 -14.98
N VAL A 256 32.43 -20.89 -14.74
CA VAL A 256 33.72 -21.39 -15.29
C VAL A 256 33.52 -22.85 -15.69
#